data_AF-A0A813QP07-F1
#
_entry.id   AF-A0A813QP07-F1
#
_cell.length_a   1.000
_cell.length_b   1.000
_cell.length_c   1.000
_cell.angle_alpha   90.00
_cell.angle_beta   90.00
_cell.angle_gamma   90.00
#
_symmetry.space_group_name_H-M   'P 1'
#
loop_
_entity.id
_entity.type
_entity.pdbx_description
1 polymer ?
#
loop_
_entity_poly.entity_id
_entity_poly.type
_entity_poly.pdbx_seq_one_letter_code
_entity_poly.pdbx_strand_id
1 'polypeptide(L)'
;MNESISSNSRLRPRAQSLFESRSRTISGITVALLEKFISPQDTTNPSNETIDSSDQYNMVIRTGIRRTIFFICQPIIAGFLIFPLLILFWQAGWNFMVVWIDTPIGAHWIVLVMLYFFAQLIFLFIYLNQDHLYDYLHKQKIKLFISIILQFHTFIISTTYIIQWVSMWTIWDRYTPTDWLLMLIVSIVALSAVIALIGHPCDLVCAPFILSYDSIEYNIRIGSLFLTENINEYLAHFLNYIFYEYIISLLSILAWRGSYTLLDVFLFPKNPFMSASSSLFIGYPLYFLLMYTQSYTSEICQLPIFSYFNYSSVIYNIRHLTAFFTCVLLWRGFWLLFDTYIATMTLALKSPYLFYIICMFISFFILSLLKTASSINGPMSHMRDQYDLFPDYPNSYLVQWYNQMKTSDDISSISSKNIKNEPCTVALL
;
A
#
# COMPACT_ATOMS: atom_id res chain seq x y z
N MET A 1 34.92 -30.52 36.57
CA MET A 1 34.06 -29.36 36.91
C MET A 1 34.55 -28.23 36.01
N ASN A 2 34.14 -28.13 34.73
CA ASN A 2 32.80 -27.81 34.20
C ASN A 2 32.22 -26.57 34.89
N GLU A 3 31.90 -25.45 34.24
CA GLU A 3 31.48 -25.20 32.86
C GLU A 3 31.78 -23.75 32.44
N SER A 4 32.25 -23.58 31.21
CA SER A 4 32.31 -22.33 30.47
C SER A 4 31.02 -22.12 29.68
N ILE A 5 30.27 -21.05 29.93
CA ILE A 5 29.12 -20.65 29.11
C ILE A 5 29.54 -19.46 28.24
N SER A 6 29.76 -19.73 26.96
CA SER A 6 29.88 -18.74 25.91
C SER A 6 28.49 -18.27 25.46
N SER A 7 28.12 -17.04 25.79
CA SER A 7 26.93 -16.41 25.22
C SER A 7 27.27 -15.81 23.86
N ASN A 8 27.15 -16.64 22.82
CA ASN A 8 27.10 -16.18 21.43
C ASN A 8 25.80 -15.39 21.20
N SER A 9 25.81 -14.09 21.47
CA SER A 9 24.78 -13.17 20.98
C SER A 9 24.98 -12.97 19.48
N ARG A 10 24.34 -13.84 18.68
CA ARG A 10 24.21 -13.65 17.24
C ARG A 10 23.39 -12.38 16.99
N LEU A 11 24.07 -11.26 16.77
CA LEU A 11 23.52 -10.09 16.10
C LEU A 11 23.01 -10.56 14.74
N ARG A 12 21.68 -10.64 14.59
CA ARG A 12 21.05 -10.93 13.30
C ARG A 12 21.21 -9.71 12.40
N PRO A 13 21.40 -9.87 11.08
CA PRO A 13 21.34 -8.74 10.16
C PRO A 13 19.94 -8.13 10.26
N ARG A 14 19.86 -6.90 10.78
CA ARG A 14 18.63 -6.12 10.82
C ARG A 14 18.26 -5.74 9.39
N ALA A 15 16.98 -5.87 9.03
CA ALA A 15 16.42 -5.29 7.80
C ALA A 15 16.41 -3.74 7.78
N GLN A 16 17.16 -3.08 8.70
CA GLN A 16 17.36 -1.63 8.77
C GLN A 16 17.98 -1.07 7.49
N SER A 17 18.78 -1.84 6.75
CA SER A 17 19.35 -1.41 5.48
C SER A 17 18.31 -1.14 4.38
N LEU A 18 17.10 -1.71 4.51
CA LEU A 18 15.96 -1.43 3.65
C LEU A 18 15.13 -0.22 4.10
N PHE A 19 15.57 0.56 5.10
CA PHE A 19 14.87 1.77 5.53
C PHE A 19 15.77 3.01 5.63
N GLU A 20 17.10 2.86 5.75
CA GLU A 20 18.03 3.99 5.98
C GLU A 20 18.37 4.86 4.75
N SER A 21 18.08 4.42 3.52
CA SER A 21 18.63 5.06 2.31
C SER A 21 17.83 6.24 1.69
N ARG A 22 16.89 6.89 2.39
CA ARG A 22 16.24 8.13 1.88
C ARG A 22 16.71 9.38 2.65
N SER A 23 16.93 10.45 1.88
CA SER A 23 17.70 11.64 2.25
C SER A 23 17.24 12.32 3.55
N ARG A 24 18.22 12.58 4.42
CA ARG A 24 18.15 13.28 5.72
C ARG A 24 17.62 14.73 5.69
N THR A 25 17.01 15.23 4.62
CA THR A 25 16.82 16.68 4.44
C THR A 25 15.51 17.25 4.98
N ILE A 26 14.46 16.45 5.20
CA ILE A 26 13.16 16.98 5.69
C ILE A 26 12.73 16.37 7.03
N SER A 27 13.20 15.17 7.40
CA SER A 27 12.98 14.63 8.76
C SER A 27 13.64 15.49 9.85
N GLY A 28 14.56 16.39 9.48
CA GLY A 28 15.27 17.25 10.41
C GLY A 28 14.38 18.16 11.26
N ILE A 29 13.19 18.56 10.82
CA ILE A 29 12.33 19.45 11.65
C ILE A 29 11.56 18.66 12.71
N THR A 30 11.00 17.51 12.34
CA THR A 30 10.25 16.63 13.27
C THR A 30 11.21 15.93 14.23
N VAL A 31 12.37 15.50 13.73
CA VAL A 31 13.46 14.93 14.54
C VAL A 31 14.13 16.02 15.38
N ALA A 32 14.37 17.24 14.86
CA ALA A 32 14.93 18.32 15.70
C ALA A 32 13.96 18.79 16.79
N LEU A 33 12.64 18.76 16.56
CA LEU A 33 11.66 19.06 17.61
C LEU A 33 11.66 17.99 18.71
N LEU A 34 11.91 16.71 18.37
CA LEU A 34 12.06 15.61 19.32
C LEU A 34 13.43 15.59 20.00
N GLU A 35 14.52 15.88 19.29
CA GLU A 35 15.88 15.97 19.82
C GLU A 35 16.03 17.15 20.80
N LYS A 36 15.33 18.27 20.54
CA LYS A 36 15.31 19.43 21.47
C LYS A 36 14.64 19.14 22.81
N PHE A 37 13.87 18.05 22.90
CA PHE A 37 13.18 17.66 24.12
C PHE A 37 13.91 16.57 24.93
N ILE A 38 14.92 15.88 24.39
CA ILE A 38 15.39 14.61 24.98
C ILE A 38 16.90 14.49 25.26
N SER A 39 17.81 15.38 24.84
CA SER A 39 19.25 15.10 25.11
C SER A 39 20.13 16.27 25.60
N PRO A 40 20.92 16.07 26.69
CA PRO A 40 22.17 16.79 26.91
C PRO A 40 23.27 16.28 25.97
N GLN A 41 24.07 17.22 25.47
CA GLN A 41 25.19 17.02 24.55
C GLN A 41 26.20 15.95 25.00
N ASP A 42 26.70 15.16 24.05
CA ASP A 42 28.14 14.89 23.97
C ASP A 42 28.60 14.43 22.57
N THR A 43 29.90 14.60 22.37
CA THR A 43 30.64 14.90 21.13
C THR A 43 31.18 13.72 20.30
N THR A 44 31.64 14.04 19.08
CA THR A 44 32.81 13.51 18.32
C THR A 44 32.63 12.55 17.11
N ASN A 45 33.23 13.00 16.00
CA ASN A 45 33.71 12.42 14.73
C ASN A 45 33.58 10.91 14.41
N PRO A 46 33.39 10.55 13.13
CA PRO A 46 33.83 9.27 12.59
C PRO A 46 34.98 9.39 11.57
N SER A 47 35.95 8.49 11.70
CA SER A 47 36.96 8.14 10.70
C SER A 47 36.58 6.84 9.98
N ASN A 48 36.64 6.89 8.64
CA ASN A 48 37.02 5.89 7.63
C ASN A 48 36.93 4.37 7.83
N GLU A 49 36.70 3.72 6.67
CA GLU A 49 36.93 2.31 6.29
C GLU A 49 35.83 1.31 6.70
N THR A 50 35.36 0.36 5.88
CA THR A 50 35.91 -0.36 4.72
C THR A 50 34.79 -0.84 3.77
N ILE A 51 35.15 -0.96 2.49
CA ILE A 51 34.45 -1.64 1.40
C ILE A 51 34.28 -3.12 1.74
N ASP A 52 33.04 -3.66 1.71
CA ASP A 52 32.81 -5.10 1.91
C ASP A 52 31.81 -5.70 0.91
N SER A 53 32.39 -6.29 -0.14
CA SER A 53 32.11 -7.55 -0.87
C SER A 53 30.72 -8.22 -0.90
N SER A 54 29.62 -7.54 -0.57
CA SER A 54 28.25 -8.10 -0.58
C SER A 54 27.41 -7.73 -1.81
N ASP A 55 27.92 -6.89 -2.71
CA ASP A 55 27.20 -6.37 -3.89
C ASP A 55 27.06 -7.36 -5.07
N GLN A 56 27.68 -8.53 -5.01
CA GLN A 56 27.70 -9.45 -6.15
C GLN A 56 26.41 -10.26 -6.38
N TYR A 57 25.45 -10.26 -5.45
CA TYR A 57 24.23 -11.07 -5.57
C TYR A 57 22.95 -10.31 -5.97
N ASN A 58 22.96 -8.97 -6.05
CA ASN A 58 21.72 -8.18 -6.17
C ASN A 58 21.53 -7.41 -7.49
N MET A 59 22.32 -7.64 -8.54
CA MET A 59 22.31 -6.73 -9.72
C MET A 59 21.97 -7.40 -11.07
N VAL A 60 21.07 -8.39 -11.10
CA VAL A 60 20.84 -9.22 -12.31
C VAL A 60 19.86 -8.64 -13.34
N ILE A 61 19.19 -7.50 -13.10
CA ILE A 61 18.30 -6.90 -14.12
C ILE A 61 18.80 -5.53 -14.58
N ARG A 62 20.10 -5.36 -14.84
CA ARG A 62 20.58 -4.03 -15.24
C ARG A 62 20.36 -3.68 -16.72
N THR A 63 20.41 -4.61 -17.68
CA THR A 63 20.23 -4.25 -19.11
C THR A 63 19.79 -5.44 -19.96
N GLY A 64 18.61 -5.37 -20.60
CA GLY A 64 18.18 -6.35 -21.58
C GLY A 64 16.70 -6.22 -21.99
N ILE A 65 16.32 -6.88 -23.08
CA ILE A 65 14.95 -6.93 -23.65
C ILE A 65 13.87 -7.22 -22.59
N ARG A 66 14.19 -8.08 -21.61
CA ARG A 66 13.26 -8.46 -20.54
C ARG A 66 12.89 -7.31 -19.62
N ARG A 67 13.85 -6.42 -19.30
CA ARG A 67 13.60 -5.22 -18.49
C ARG A 67 12.62 -4.30 -19.20
N THR A 68 12.80 -4.10 -20.50
CA THR A 68 11.90 -3.30 -21.34
C THR A 68 10.50 -3.91 -21.40
N ILE A 69 10.40 -5.23 -21.56
CA ILE A 69 9.11 -5.94 -21.54
C ILE A 69 8.41 -5.72 -20.20
N PHE A 70 9.08 -5.92 -19.06
CA PHE A 70 8.47 -5.69 -17.75
C PHE A 70 8.06 -4.24 -17.55
N PHE A 71 8.93 -3.29 -17.93
CA PHE A 71 8.62 -1.86 -17.84
C PHE A 71 7.36 -1.48 -18.63
N ILE A 72 7.16 -2.03 -19.83
CA ILE A 72 5.98 -1.77 -20.67
C ILE A 72 4.74 -2.53 -20.18
N CYS A 73 4.86 -3.83 -19.93
CA CYS A 73 3.72 -4.68 -19.62
C CYS A 73 3.16 -4.42 -18.22
N GLN A 74 4.00 -4.02 -17.27
CA GLN A 74 3.59 -3.88 -15.87
C GLN A 74 2.49 -2.82 -15.69
N PRO A 75 2.63 -1.55 -16.14
CA PRO A 75 1.56 -0.57 -15.97
C PRO A 75 0.26 -0.97 -16.68
N ILE A 76 0.36 -1.69 -17.80
CA ILE A 76 -0.80 -2.18 -18.56
C ILE A 76 -1.58 -3.21 -17.75
N ILE A 77 -0.91 -4.23 -17.20
CA ILE A 77 -1.59 -5.26 -16.42
C ILE A 77 -2.09 -4.69 -15.08
N ALA A 78 -1.30 -3.83 -14.45
CA ALA A 78 -1.71 -3.10 -13.24
C ALA A 78 -3.00 -2.30 -13.47
N GLY A 79 -3.05 -1.50 -14.55
CA GLY A 79 -4.18 -0.62 -14.84
C GLY A 79 -5.41 -1.33 -15.39
N PHE A 80 -5.26 -2.36 -16.23
CA PHE A 80 -6.39 -2.99 -16.94
C PHE A 80 -6.83 -4.35 -16.39
N LEU A 81 -6.02 -5.02 -15.57
CA LEU A 81 -6.38 -6.32 -14.98
C LEU A 81 -6.51 -6.26 -13.46
N ILE A 82 -5.43 -5.85 -12.77
CA ILE A 82 -5.39 -5.89 -11.30
C ILE A 82 -6.31 -4.81 -10.72
N PHE A 83 -6.23 -3.60 -11.26
CA PHE A 83 -7.00 -2.47 -10.76
C PHE A 83 -8.53 -2.65 -10.88
N PRO A 84 -9.11 -3.10 -12.01
CA PRO A 84 -10.55 -3.36 -12.09
C PRO A 84 -11.04 -4.44 -11.12
N LEU A 85 -10.24 -5.48 -10.86
CA LEU A 85 -10.55 -6.47 -9.83
C LEU A 85 -10.56 -5.83 -8.44
N LEU A 86 -9.54 -5.04 -8.11
CA LEU A 86 -9.49 -4.32 -6.84
C LEU A 86 -10.70 -3.38 -6.67
N ILE A 87 -11.10 -2.66 -7.73
CA ILE A 87 -12.31 -1.83 -7.71
C ILE A 87 -13.56 -2.68 -7.48
N LEU A 88 -13.66 -3.85 -8.12
CA LEU A 88 -14.78 -4.77 -7.88
C LEU A 88 -14.90 -5.18 -6.40
N PHE A 89 -13.77 -5.43 -5.73
CA PHE A 89 -13.77 -5.74 -4.29
C PHE A 89 -14.25 -4.54 -3.47
N TRP A 90 -13.62 -3.38 -3.68
CA TRP A 90 -13.91 -2.15 -2.93
C TRP A 90 -15.35 -1.67 -3.14
N GLN A 91 -15.80 -1.60 -4.38
CA GLN A 91 -17.14 -1.13 -4.72
C GLN A 91 -18.23 -2.08 -4.22
N ALA A 92 -18.00 -3.39 -4.31
CA ALA A 92 -18.95 -4.36 -3.77
C ALA A 92 -19.03 -4.25 -2.24
N GLY A 93 -17.90 -4.14 -1.53
CA GLY A 93 -17.91 -3.98 -0.08
C GLY A 93 -18.48 -2.62 0.37
N TRP A 94 -18.21 -1.55 -0.38
CA TRP A 94 -18.81 -0.24 -0.15
C TRP A 94 -20.33 -0.31 -0.26
N ASN A 95 -20.85 -0.83 -1.37
CA ASN A 95 -22.29 -0.93 -1.60
C ASN A 95 -22.97 -1.91 -0.64
N PHE A 96 -22.30 -2.99 -0.24
CA PHE A 96 -22.77 -3.87 0.83
C PHE A 96 -23.01 -3.09 2.14
N MET A 97 -22.03 -2.28 2.54
CA MET A 97 -22.13 -1.46 3.74
C MET A 97 -23.21 -0.41 3.62
N VAL A 98 -23.31 0.30 2.48
CA VAL A 98 -24.35 1.31 2.25
C VAL A 98 -25.76 0.70 2.35
N VAL A 99 -26.01 -0.43 1.68
CA VAL A 99 -27.31 -1.13 1.76
C VAL A 99 -27.64 -1.58 3.19
N TRP A 100 -26.64 -1.94 3.99
CA TRP A 100 -26.84 -2.25 5.41
C TRP A 100 -27.11 -0.99 6.26
N ILE A 101 -26.37 0.08 6.01
CA ILE A 101 -26.45 1.37 6.70
C ILE A 101 -27.79 2.09 6.42
N ASP A 102 -28.44 1.80 5.29
CA ASP A 102 -29.75 2.36 4.95
C ASP A 102 -30.93 1.62 5.62
N THR A 103 -30.66 0.55 6.37
CA THR A 103 -31.67 -0.07 7.24
C THR A 103 -32.03 0.88 8.40
N PRO A 104 -33.23 0.76 9.02
CA PRO A 104 -33.62 1.60 10.14
C PRO A 104 -32.62 1.60 11.31
N ILE A 105 -31.97 0.45 11.54
CA ILE A 105 -30.95 0.29 12.58
C ILE A 105 -29.64 0.97 12.15
N GLY A 106 -29.17 0.69 10.93
CA GLY A 106 -27.94 1.26 10.39
C GLY A 106 -27.98 2.78 10.19
N ALA A 107 -29.17 3.36 10.04
CA ALA A 107 -29.36 4.78 9.80
C ALA A 107 -28.96 5.66 11.01
N HIS A 108 -28.94 5.09 12.22
CA HIS A 108 -28.61 5.81 13.44
C HIS A 108 -27.10 6.16 13.53
N TRP A 109 -26.78 7.41 13.86
CA TRP A 109 -25.40 7.91 13.95
C TRP A 109 -24.53 7.12 14.94
N ILE A 110 -25.11 6.64 16.04
CA ILE A 110 -24.41 5.85 17.05
C ILE A 110 -23.84 4.57 16.41
N VAL A 111 -24.58 3.95 15.48
CA VAL A 111 -24.14 2.73 14.81
C VAL A 111 -22.94 3.00 13.90
N LEU A 112 -22.93 4.13 13.17
CA LEU A 112 -21.78 4.53 12.36
C LEU A 112 -20.53 4.78 13.20
N VAL A 113 -20.69 5.45 14.35
CA VAL A 113 -19.58 5.67 15.30
C VAL A 113 -19.08 4.36 15.89
N MET A 114 -20.00 3.44 16.25
CA MET A 114 -19.64 2.11 16.76
C MET A 114 -18.90 1.27 15.71
N LEU A 115 -19.34 1.29 14.45
CA LEU A 115 -18.65 0.59 13.35
C LEU A 115 -17.24 1.14 13.12
N TYR A 116 -17.09 2.48 13.09
CA TYR A 116 -15.79 3.10 12.98
C TYR A 116 -14.89 2.73 14.17
N PHE A 117 -15.41 2.80 15.39
CA PHE A 117 -14.66 2.43 16.60
C PHE A 117 -14.26 0.95 16.59
N PHE A 118 -15.15 0.05 16.15
CA PHE A 118 -14.85 -1.37 16.02
C PHE A 118 -13.74 -1.62 14.99
N ALA A 119 -13.78 -0.95 13.84
CA ALA A 119 -12.71 -1.02 12.85
C ALA A 119 -11.37 -0.53 13.44
N GLN A 120 -11.39 0.55 14.22
CA GLN A 120 -10.22 1.08 14.91
C GLN A 120 -9.64 0.10 15.94
N LEU A 121 -10.48 -0.61 16.70
CA LEU A 121 -10.01 -1.65 17.62
C LEU A 121 -9.32 -2.82 16.90
N ILE A 122 -9.83 -3.22 15.73
CA ILE A 122 -9.18 -4.25 14.91
C ILE A 122 -7.81 -3.78 14.42
N PHE A 123 -7.71 -2.54 13.92
CA PHE A 123 -6.42 -1.99 13.53
C PHE A 123 -5.45 -1.90 14.70
N LEU A 124 -5.88 -1.40 15.86
CA LEU A 124 -5.04 -1.37 17.06
C LEU A 124 -4.52 -2.76 17.40
N PHE A 125 -5.38 -3.78 17.37
CA PHE A 125 -4.98 -5.17 17.61
C PHE A 125 -3.92 -5.63 16.59
N ILE A 126 -4.09 -5.32 15.31
CA ILE A 126 -3.14 -5.68 14.26
C ILE A 126 -1.79 -4.98 14.45
N TYR A 127 -1.78 -3.66 14.67
CA TYR A 127 -0.55 -2.89 14.87
C TYR A 127 0.25 -3.37 16.09
N LEU A 128 -0.42 -3.70 17.19
CA LEU A 128 0.25 -4.19 18.41
C LEU A 128 0.77 -5.64 18.27
N ASN A 129 0.18 -6.45 17.39
CA ASN A 129 0.53 -7.86 17.23
C ASN A 129 1.30 -8.18 15.94
N GLN A 130 1.66 -7.16 15.15
CA GLN A 130 2.30 -7.36 13.85
C GLN A 130 3.62 -8.13 13.94
N ASP A 131 4.46 -7.85 14.94
CA ASP A 131 5.76 -8.52 15.09
C ASP A 131 5.60 -9.99 15.51
N HIS A 132 4.67 -10.28 16.41
CA HIS A 132 4.38 -11.66 16.82
C HIS A 132 3.90 -12.50 15.64
N LEU A 133 2.98 -11.96 14.83
CA LEU A 133 2.48 -12.63 13.64
C LEU A 133 3.58 -12.80 12.58
N TYR A 134 4.40 -11.76 12.38
CA TYR A 134 5.54 -11.78 11.45
C TYR A 134 6.54 -12.88 11.82
N ASP A 135 6.96 -12.93 13.08
CA ASP A 135 7.91 -13.90 13.60
C ASP A 135 7.35 -15.31 13.58
N TYR A 136 6.06 -15.47 13.89
CA TYR A 136 5.38 -16.74 13.82
C TYR A 136 5.37 -17.29 12.39
N LEU A 137 4.98 -16.47 11.40
CA LEU A 137 4.92 -16.87 10.00
C LEU A 137 6.30 -17.17 9.42
N HIS A 138 7.33 -16.41 9.79
CA HIS A 138 8.72 -16.67 9.34
C HIS A 138 9.29 -18.00 9.85
N LYS A 139 8.82 -18.49 11.00
CA LYS A 139 9.24 -19.78 11.55
C LYS A 139 8.55 -20.97 10.87
N GLN A 140 7.45 -20.74 10.14
CA GLN A 140 6.71 -21.81 9.48
C GLN A 140 7.41 -22.30 8.21
N LYS A 141 7.35 -23.61 7.97
CA LYS A 141 7.91 -24.23 6.76
C LYS A 141 6.86 -24.53 5.69
N ILE A 142 5.58 -24.61 6.08
CA ILE A 142 4.49 -25.00 5.19
C ILE A 142 4.01 -23.77 4.41
N LYS A 143 4.45 -23.63 3.15
CA LYS A 143 4.10 -22.49 2.28
C LYS A 143 2.59 -22.30 2.11
N LEU A 144 1.83 -23.38 2.00
CA LEU A 144 0.37 -23.31 1.87
C LEU A 144 -0.27 -22.70 3.11
N PHE A 145 0.17 -23.11 4.31
CA PHE A 145 -0.33 -22.57 5.57
C PHE A 145 -0.02 -21.07 5.69
N ILE A 146 1.22 -20.66 5.38
CA ILE A 146 1.61 -19.24 5.34
C ILE A 146 0.69 -18.47 4.39
N SER A 147 0.49 -18.98 3.17
CA SER A 147 -0.38 -18.34 2.18
C SER A 147 -1.81 -18.18 2.69
N ILE A 148 -2.39 -19.21 3.32
CA ILE A 148 -3.76 -19.15 3.86
C ILE A 148 -3.87 -18.08 4.95
N ILE A 149 -2.91 -18.05 5.88
CA ILE A 149 -2.92 -17.05 6.98
C ILE A 149 -2.73 -15.64 6.42
N LEU A 150 -1.83 -15.44 5.45
CA LEU A 150 -1.64 -14.15 4.78
C LEU A 150 -2.92 -13.69 4.09
N GLN A 151 -3.60 -14.56 3.34
CA GLN A 151 -4.85 -14.19 2.67
C GLN A 151 -5.96 -13.88 3.67
N PHE A 152 -6.09 -14.66 4.74
CA PHE A 152 -7.06 -14.38 5.79
C PHE A 152 -6.80 -13.03 6.47
N HIS A 153 -5.54 -12.74 6.79
CA HIS A 153 -5.12 -11.46 7.35
C HIS A 153 -5.42 -10.30 6.41
N THR A 154 -5.05 -10.43 5.13
CA THR A 154 -5.35 -9.43 4.10
C THR A 154 -6.85 -9.16 4.01
N PHE A 155 -7.68 -10.21 3.95
CA PHE A 155 -9.13 -10.07 3.85
C PHE A 155 -9.73 -9.32 5.06
N ILE A 156 -9.26 -9.61 6.28
CA ILE A 156 -9.67 -8.90 7.49
C ILE A 156 -9.30 -7.41 7.38
N ILE A 157 -8.05 -7.10 7.03
CA ILE A 157 -7.59 -5.71 6.88
C ILE A 157 -8.41 -4.97 5.83
N SER A 158 -8.58 -5.56 4.63
CA SER A 158 -9.32 -4.95 3.54
C SER A 158 -10.76 -4.63 3.93
N THR A 159 -11.43 -5.57 4.61
CA THR A 159 -12.81 -5.38 5.07
C THR A 159 -12.89 -4.32 6.18
N THR A 160 -11.90 -4.28 7.06
CA THR A 160 -11.80 -3.28 8.14
C THR A 160 -11.62 -1.87 7.57
N TYR A 161 -10.79 -1.70 6.54
CA TYR A 161 -10.65 -0.44 5.82
C TYR A 161 -11.96 0.00 5.15
N ILE A 162 -12.69 -0.90 4.50
CA ILE A 162 -14.01 -0.59 3.92
C ILE A 162 -14.96 -0.09 5.00
N ILE A 163 -15.04 -0.77 6.15
CA ILE A 163 -15.90 -0.34 7.26
C ILE A 163 -15.49 1.04 7.77
N GLN A 164 -14.19 1.29 7.99
CA GLN A 164 -13.67 2.57 8.44
C GLN A 164 -14.02 3.71 7.47
N TRP A 165 -13.73 3.51 6.18
CA TRP A 165 -13.95 4.50 5.13
C TRP A 165 -15.44 4.79 4.93
N VAL A 166 -16.28 3.76 4.77
CA VAL A 166 -17.72 3.94 4.56
C VAL A 166 -18.35 4.62 5.77
N SER A 167 -17.99 4.22 6.99
CA SER A 167 -18.55 4.81 8.21
C SER A 167 -18.23 6.30 8.29
N MET A 168 -16.96 6.67 8.09
CA MET A 168 -16.52 8.07 8.16
C MET A 168 -17.09 8.91 7.02
N TRP A 169 -17.10 8.37 5.80
CA TRP A 169 -17.66 9.02 4.63
C TRP A 169 -19.17 9.28 4.79
N THR A 170 -19.90 8.30 5.31
CA THR A 170 -21.35 8.42 5.58
C THR A 170 -21.64 9.43 6.69
N ILE A 171 -20.85 9.46 7.76
CA ILE A 171 -20.98 10.48 8.82
C ILE A 171 -20.85 11.87 8.19
N TRP A 172 -19.86 12.06 7.33
CA TRP A 172 -19.66 13.33 6.65
C TRP A 172 -20.83 13.69 5.73
N ASP A 173 -21.32 12.74 4.93
CA ASP A 173 -22.43 12.97 4.00
C ASP A 173 -23.75 13.30 4.70
N ARG A 174 -24.01 12.69 5.86
CA ARG A 174 -25.27 12.90 6.60
C ARG A 174 -25.25 14.16 7.47
N TYR A 175 -24.09 14.54 8.01
CA TYR A 175 -24.00 15.58 9.05
C TYR A 175 -23.27 16.84 8.62
N THR A 176 -22.67 16.88 7.42
CA THR A 176 -22.03 18.07 6.87
C THR A 176 -22.77 18.56 5.62
N PRO A 177 -22.97 19.87 5.41
CA PRO A 177 -23.54 20.39 4.18
C PRO A 177 -22.73 19.96 2.95
N THR A 178 -23.40 19.47 1.91
CA THR A 178 -22.76 19.04 0.65
C THR A 178 -22.43 20.18 -0.31
N ASP A 179 -22.20 21.38 0.22
CA ASP A 179 -21.82 22.54 -0.59
C ASP A 179 -20.44 22.32 -1.22
N TRP A 180 -20.33 22.57 -2.53
CA TRP A 180 -19.11 22.27 -3.28
C TRP A 180 -17.93 23.14 -2.82
N LEU A 181 -18.19 24.37 -2.38
CA LEU A 181 -17.15 25.28 -1.89
C LEU A 181 -16.62 24.82 -0.52
N LEU A 182 -17.52 24.42 0.39
CA LEU A 182 -17.10 23.81 1.66
C LEU A 182 -16.25 22.55 1.42
N MET A 183 -16.68 21.67 0.52
CA MET A 183 -15.95 20.43 0.19
C MET A 183 -14.58 20.71 -0.46
N LEU A 184 -14.47 21.73 -1.29
CA LEU A 184 -13.20 22.20 -1.84
C LEU A 184 -12.25 22.68 -0.74
N ILE A 185 -12.74 23.55 0.15
CA ILE A 185 -11.94 24.10 1.24
C ILE A 185 -11.45 22.97 2.15
N VAL A 186 -12.34 22.05 2.53
CA VAL A 186 -12.00 20.89 3.36
C VAL A 186 -10.96 20.01 2.69
N SER A 187 -11.09 19.75 1.39
CA SER A 187 -10.09 18.98 0.64
C SER A 187 -8.72 19.66 0.60
N ILE A 188 -8.69 20.99 0.39
CA ILE A 188 -7.44 21.77 0.36
C ILE A 188 -6.78 21.78 1.74
N VAL A 189 -7.56 21.99 2.81
CA VAL A 189 -7.08 21.97 4.20
C VAL A 189 -6.54 20.59 4.56
N ALA A 190 -7.27 19.51 4.21
CA ALA A 190 -6.83 18.15 4.46
C ALA A 190 -5.53 17.82 3.72
N LEU A 191 -5.43 18.18 2.44
CA LEU A 191 -4.21 18.00 1.64
C LEU A 191 -3.03 18.81 2.22
N SER A 192 -3.27 20.05 2.63
CA SER A 192 -2.24 20.90 3.24
C SER A 192 -1.77 20.30 4.57
N ALA A 193 -2.67 19.76 5.38
CA ALA A 193 -2.34 19.08 6.62
C ALA A 193 -1.53 17.80 6.39
N VAL A 194 -1.88 16.98 5.39
CA VAL A 194 -1.08 15.80 5.00
C VAL A 194 0.34 16.21 4.59
N ILE A 195 0.47 17.23 3.74
CA ILE A 195 1.78 17.75 3.31
C ILE A 195 2.55 18.33 4.51
N ALA A 196 1.89 19.01 5.45
CA ALA A 196 2.54 19.56 6.63
C ALA A 196 3.02 18.48 7.61
N LEU A 197 2.26 17.38 7.77
CA LEU A 197 2.57 16.30 8.71
C LEU A 197 3.60 15.30 8.15
N ILE A 198 3.51 14.96 6.87
CA ILE A 198 4.29 13.89 6.22
C ILE A 198 5.36 14.46 5.28
N GLY A 199 5.17 15.69 4.78
CA GLY A 199 6.04 16.35 3.80
C GLY A 199 5.63 16.11 2.34
N HIS A 200 4.75 15.15 2.07
CA HIS A 200 4.32 14.78 0.72
C HIS A 200 2.91 14.15 0.67
N PRO A 201 2.19 14.23 -0.46
CA PRO A 201 0.88 13.61 -0.62
C PRO A 201 0.91 12.16 -1.13
N CYS A 202 2.05 11.47 -1.08
CA CYS A 202 2.18 10.08 -1.56
C CYS A 202 1.18 9.11 -0.88
N ASP A 203 0.86 9.34 0.40
CA ASP A 203 -0.09 8.52 1.17
C ASP A 203 -1.55 8.68 0.69
N LEU A 204 -1.83 9.63 -0.20
CA LEU A 204 -3.13 9.75 -0.86
C LEU A 204 -3.21 8.92 -2.15
N VAL A 205 -2.08 8.45 -2.66
CA VAL A 205 -1.99 7.66 -3.90
C VAL A 205 -2.20 6.18 -3.57
N CYS A 206 -3.03 5.51 -4.35
CA CYS A 206 -3.32 4.08 -4.20
C CYS A 206 -3.23 3.37 -5.56
N ALA A 207 -3.81 2.17 -5.68
CA ALA A 207 -3.95 1.49 -6.96
C ALA A 207 -4.61 2.42 -8.01
N PRO A 208 -4.21 2.39 -9.30
CA PRO A 208 -3.26 1.44 -9.92
C PRO A 208 -1.77 1.77 -9.75
N PHE A 209 -1.40 2.89 -9.12
CA PHE A 209 0.01 3.30 -9.02
C PHE A 209 0.81 2.42 -8.07
N ILE A 210 0.26 2.15 -6.90
CA ILE A 210 0.90 1.33 -5.87
C ILE A 210 0.22 -0.04 -5.88
N LEU A 211 0.98 -1.07 -6.21
CA LEU A 211 0.52 -2.47 -6.14
C LEU A 211 1.47 -3.26 -5.26
N SER A 212 0.89 -4.02 -4.35
CA SER A 212 1.59 -4.94 -3.47
C SER A 212 1.52 -6.36 -3.98
N TYR A 213 2.62 -7.07 -3.75
CA TYR A 213 2.70 -8.50 -3.89
C TYR A 213 2.47 -9.15 -2.51
N ASP A 214 1.80 -10.30 -2.49
CA ASP A 214 1.48 -11.01 -1.26
C ASP A 214 2.75 -11.63 -0.64
N SER A 215 3.38 -10.90 0.28
CA SER A 215 4.55 -11.34 1.04
C SER A 215 4.35 -11.12 2.53
N ILE A 216 5.12 -11.83 3.37
CA ILE A 216 5.03 -11.65 4.82
C ILE A 216 5.47 -10.24 5.21
N GLU A 217 6.49 -9.71 4.53
CA GLU A 217 7.04 -8.37 4.76
C GLU A 217 6.00 -7.29 4.48
N TYR A 218 5.31 -7.35 3.33
CA TYR A 218 4.40 -6.28 2.93
C TYR A 218 2.98 -6.44 3.50
N ASN A 219 2.54 -7.66 3.80
CA ASN A 219 1.19 -7.89 4.31
C ASN A 219 1.09 -7.75 5.83
N ILE A 220 2.16 -8.04 6.57
CA ILE A 220 2.12 -8.08 8.04
C ILE A 220 2.76 -6.85 8.67
N ARG A 221 3.92 -6.42 8.17
CA ARG A 221 4.63 -5.28 8.77
C ARG A 221 4.14 -3.98 8.18
N ILE A 222 3.70 -3.10 9.07
CA ILE A 222 3.30 -1.75 8.75
C ILE A 222 4.48 -0.85 9.10
N GLY A 223 5.01 -0.13 8.12
CA GLY A 223 6.14 0.79 8.31
C GLY A 223 5.83 1.81 9.39
N SER A 224 6.80 2.09 10.28
CA SER A 224 6.65 3.04 11.38
C SER A 224 7.68 4.15 11.32
N LEU A 225 7.20 5.40 11.32
CA LEU A 225 8.04 6.59 11.43
C LEU A 225 8.65 6.75 12.84
N PHE A 226 8.03 6.12 13.85
CA PHE A 226 8.42 6.27 15.25
C PHE A 226 9.37 5.17 15.73
N LEU A 227 9.68 4.18 14.89
CA LEU A 227 10.61 3.12 15.25
C LEU A 227 12.04 3.66 15.24
N THR A 228 12.53 4.01 16.42
CA THR A 228 13.92 4.45 16.67
C THR A 228 14.55 3.54 17.72
N GLU A 229 15.88 3.47 17.78
CA GLU A 229 16.60 2.55 18.70
C GLU A 229 16.26 2.77 20.18
N ASN A 230 15.76 3.96 20.53
CA ASN A 230 15.51 4.38 21.91
C ASN A 230 14.04 4.25 22.36
N ILE A 231 13.12 3.89 21.46
CA ILE A 231 11.69 3.81 21.78
C ILE A 231 11.26 2.35 21.90
N ASN A 232 10.46 2.03 22.93
CA ASN A 232 9.84 0.72 23.08
C ASN A 232 8.99 0.39 21.83
N GLU A 233 9.22 -0.77 21.23
CA GLU A 233 8.53 -1.24 20.03
C GLU A 233 7.00 -1.16 20.15
N TYR A 234 6.43 -1.57 21.29
CA TYR A 234 4.98 -1.46 21.52
C TYR A 234 4.48 0.00 21.50
N LEU A 235 5.24 0.91 22.09
CA LEU A 235 4.91 2.33 22.08
C LEU A 235 5.03 2.91 20.67
N ALA A 236 6.08 2.52 19.93
CA ALA A 236 6.25 2.93 18.53
C ALA A 236 5.08 2.44 17.66
N HIS A 237 4.62 1.19 17.83
CA HIS A 237 3.46 0.65 17.12
C HIS A 237 2.17 1.35 17.46
N PHE A 238 1.95 1.66 18.74
CA PHE A 238 0.78 2.41 19.18
C PHE A 238 0.75 3.84 18.63
N LEU A 239 1.89 4.55 18.66
CA LEU A 239 2.01 5.88 18.07
C LEU A 239 1.82 5.84 16.55
N ASN A 240 2.36 4.81 15.90
CA ASN A 240 2.19 4.62 14.47
C ASN A 240 0.73 4.41 14.08
N TYR A 241 0.02 3.59 14.87
CA TYR A 241 -1.41 3.39 14.73
C TYR A 241 -2.19 4.71 14.86
N ILE A 242 -1.95 5.51 15.91
CA ILE A 242 -2.61 6.82 16.07
C ILE A 242 -2.31 7.72 14.86
N PHE A 243 -1.06 7.80 14.46
CA PHE A 243 -0.66 8.70 13.38
C PHE A 243 -1.30 8.29 12.05
N TYR A 244 -1.14 7.04 11.61
CA TYR A 244 -1.63 6.61 10.30
C TYR A 244 -3.13 6.32 10.27
N GLU A 245 -3.66 5.56 11.23
CA GLU A 245 -5.04 5.08 11.18
C GLU A 245 -6.07 6.08 11.72
N TYR A 246 -5.66 6.98 12.61
CA TYR A 246 -6.55 8.04 13.09
C TYR A 246 -6.34 9.36 12.37
N ILE A 247 -5.10 9.85 12.25
CA ILE A 247 -4.85 11.19 11.72
C ILE A 247 -4.78 11.16 10.19
N ILE A 248 -3.85 10.39 9.62
CA ILE A 248 -3.62 10.40 8.17
C ILE A 248 -4.82 9.80 7.43
N SER A 249 -5.38 8.67 7.88
CA SER A 249 -6.57 8.05 7.27
C SER A 249 -7.76 9.01 7.22
N LEU A 250 -8.03 9.76 8.30
CA LEU A 250 -9.11 10.75 8.33
C LEU A 250 -8.87 11.90 7.34
N LEU A 251 -7.66 12.46 7.31
CA LEU A 251 -7.31 13.50 6.34
C LEU A 251 -7.40 13.00 4.90
N SER A 252 -7.00 11.76 4.64
CA SER A 252 -7.14 11.10 3.35
C SER A 252 -8.59 10.99 2.94
N ILE A 253 -9.48 10.52 3.81
CA ILE A 253 -10.91 10.42 3.53
C ILE A 253 -11.49 11.80 3.16
N LEU A 254 -11.12 12.87 3.88
CA LEU A 254 -11.58 14.23 3.59
C LEU A 254 -11.06 14.76 2.25
N ALA A 255 -9.79 14.54 1.93
CA ALA A 255 -9.20 14.94 0.65
C ALA A 255 -9.84 14.19 -0.54
N TRP A 256 -10.04 12.89 -0.40
CA TRP A 256 -10.73 12.06 -1.39
C TRP A 256 -12.18 12.49 -1.56
N ARG A 257 -12.93 12.66 -0.46
CA ARG A 257 -14.33 13.06 -0.47
C ARG A 257 -14.55 14.39 -1.20
N GLY A 258 -13.76 15.41 -0.86
CA GLY A 258 -13.91 16.72 -1.47
C GLY A 258 -13.54 16.72 -2.95
N SER A 259 -12.50 15.96 -3.33
CA SER A 259 -12.14 15.77 -4.75
C SER A 259 -13.24 15.07 -5.54
N TYR A 260 -13.88 14.04 -4.96
CA TYR A 260 -15.04 13.37 -5.55
C TYR A 260 -16.22 14.33 -5.76
N THR A 261 -16.60 15.13 -4.74
CA THR A 261 -17.71 16.10 -4.85
C THR A 261 -17.49 17.08 -5.98
N LEU A 262 -16.27 17.58 -6.15
CA LEU A 262 -15.94 18.52 -7.22
C LEU A 262 -16.20 17.91 -8.58
N LEU A 263 -15.73 16.68 -8.80
CA LEU A 263 -15.97 15.98 -10.06
C LEU A 263 -17.45 15.68 -10.27
N ASP A 264 -18.20 15.34 -9.22
CA ASP A 264 -19.64 15.09 -9.35
C ASP A 264 -20.44 16.34 -9.72
N VAL A 265 -20.02 17.52 -9.27
CA VAL A 265 -20.67 18.79 -9.59
C VAL A 265 -20.28 19.28 -11.00
N PHE A 266 -19.01 19.16 -11.38
CA PHE A 266 -18.48 19.81 -12.58
C PHE A 266 -18.35 18.88 -13.80
N LEU A 267 -18.09 17.58 -13.61
CA LEU A 267 -17.80 16.67 -14.71
C LEU A 267 -19.06 15.93 -15.17
N PHE A 268 -19.81 16.52 -16.11
CA PHE A 268 -21.02 15.94 -16.70
C PHE A 268 -22.05 15.44 -15.66
N PRO A 269 -22.53 16.30 -14.73
CA PRO A 269 -23.37 15.89 -13.59
C PRO A 269 -24.66 15.17 -13.98
N LYS A 270 -25.18 15.41 -15.20
CA LYS A 270 -26.45 14.86 -15.69
C LYS A 270 -26.30 13.58 -16.52
N ASN A 271 -25.08 13.18 -16.86
CA ASN A 271 -24.83 12.05 -17.74
C ASN A 271 -23.76 11.14 -17.12
N PRO A 272 -24.14 10.10 -16.37
CA PRO A 272 -23.19 9.25 -15.65
C PRO A 272 -22.24 8.51 -16.59
N PHE A 273 -22.71 8.11 -17.77
CA PHE A 273 -21.86 7.45 -18.78
C PHE A 273 -20.76 8.39 -19.30
N MET A 274 -21.12 9.61 -19.70
CA MET A 274 -20.13 10.60 -20.15
C MET A 274 -19.18 10.98 -19.01
N SER A 275 -19.71 11.15 -17.80
CA SER A 275 -18.90 11.46 -16.62
C SER A 275 -17.87 10.36 -16.32
N ALA A 276 -18.31 9.09 -16.34
CA ALA A 276 -17.44 7.93 -16.16
C ALA A 276 -16.38 7.85 -17.26
N SER A 277 -16.82 7.94 -18.53
CA SER A 277 -15.95 7.87 -19.70
C SER A 277 -14.90 8.97 -19.68
N SER A 278 -15.28 10.23 -19.45
CA SER A 278 -14.34 11.34 -19.34
C SER A 278 -13.36 11.16 -18.19
N SER A 279 -13.80 10.63 -17.05
CA SER A 279 -12.90 10.34 -15.92
C SER A 279 -11.82 9.32 -16.32
N LEU A 280 -12.19 8.24 -17.02
CA LEU A 280 -11.25 7.22 -17.49
C LEU A 280 -10.38 7.73 -18.65
N PHE A 281 -10.94 8.49 -19.60
CA PHE A 281 -10.22 9.05 -20.74
C PHE A 281 -9.18 10.09 -20.32
N ILE A 282 -9.40 10.81 -19.22
CA ILE A 282 -8.40 11.72 -18.65
C ILE A 282 -7.43 10.94 -17.75
N GLY A 283 -7.95 10.03 -16.92
CA GLY A 283 -7.17 9.29 -15.93
C GLY A 283 -6.13 8.34 -16.53
N TYR A 284 -6.47 7.55 -17.55
CA TYR A 284 -5.53 6.56 -18.11
C TYR A 284 -4.31 7.19 -18.79
N PRO A 285 -4.44 8.20 -19.66
CA PRO A 285 -3.28 8.88 -20.24
C PRO A 285 -2.35 9.46 -19.17
N LEU A 286 -2.91 10.10 -18.13
CA LEU A 286 -2.12 10.62 -17.01
C LEU A 286 -1.43 9.50 -16.23
N TYR A 287 -2.12 8.40 -15.98
CA TYR A 287 -1.54 7.23 -15.31
C TYR A 287 -0.37 6.65 -16.09
N PHE A 288 -0.53 6.38 -17.39
CA PHE A 288 0.56 5.86 -18.21
C PHE A 288 1.72 6.85 -18.33
N LEU A 289 1.42 8.14 -18.53
CA LEU A 289 2.42 9.20 -18.55
C LEU A 289 3.23 9.18 -17.25
N LEU A 290 2.56 9.21 -16.10
CA LEU A 290 3.21 9.21 -14.79
C LEU A 290 4.02 7.93 -14.56
N MET A 291 3.47 6.76 -14.89
CA MET A 291 4.17 5.46 -14.71
C MET A 291 5.42 5.34 -15.56
N TYR A 292 5.39 5.75 -16.83
CA TYR A 292 6.56 5.64 -17.70
C TYR A 292 7.59 6.76 -17.49
N THR A 293 7.23 7.83 -16.78
CA THR A 293 8.13 8.98 -16.54
C THR A 293 8.78 9.02 -15.15
N GLN A 294 8.51 8.05 -14.25
CA GLN A 294 9.06 8.11 -12.89
C GLN A 294 10.59 8.10 -12.86
N SER A 295 11.21 7.18 -13.61
CA SER A 295 12.67 7.04 -13.63
C SER A 295 13.35 8.33 -14.11
N TYR A 296 12.81 8.97 -15.16
CA TYR A 296 13.33 10.24 -15.67
C TYR A 296 13.15 11.39 -14.68
N THR A 297 12.03 11.42 -13.95
CA THR A 297 11.78 12.48 -12.96
C THR A 297 12.83 12.44 -11.84
N SER A 298 13.18 11.23 -11.38
CA SER A 298 14.23 11.04 -10.37
C SER A 298 15.60 11.53 -10.87
N GLU A 299 15.96 11.24 -12.12
CA GLU A 299 17.22 11.69 -12.71
C GLU A 299 17.27 13.22 -12.89
N ILE A 300 16.18 13.84 -13.35
CA ILE A 300 16.10 15.31 -13.53
C ILE A 300 16.21 16.02 -12.18
N CYS A 301 15.57 15.50 -11.13
CA CYS A 301 15.58 16.11 -9.80
C CYS A 301 16.95 16.09 -9.12
N GLN A 302 17.90 15.27 -9.61
CA GLN A 302 19.28 15.22 -9.12
C GLN A 302 20.18 16.29 -9.78
N LEU A 303 19.70 17.02 -10.78
CA LEU A 303 20.49 18.08 -11.43
C LEU A 303 20.79 19.22 -10.44
N PRO A 304 22.03 19.76 -10.42
CA PRO A 304 22.46 20.76 -9.43
C PRO A 304 21.56 22.00 -9.37
N ILE A 305 20.98 22.42 -10.50
CA ILE A 305 20.11 23.58 -10.61
C ILE A 305 18.80 23.43 -9.82
N PHE A 306 18.31 22.20 -9.63
CA PHE A 306 17.08 21.90 -8.91
C PHE A 306 17.30 21.52 -7.44
N SER A 307 18.54 21.20 -7.07
CA SER A 307 18.91 20.91 -5.68
C SER A 307 19.01 22.17 -4.82
N TYR A 308 19.44 23.30 -5.39
CA TYR A 308 19.75 24.53 -4.64
C TYR A 308 18.53 25.21 -3.98
N PHE A 309 17.31 25.06 -4.53
CA PHE A 309 16.10 25.71 -4.04
C PHE A 309 15.05 24.77 -3.41
N ASN A 310 15.44 23.54 -3.04
CA ASN A 310 14.49 22.49 -2.65
C ASN A 310 13.42 22.21 -3.74
N TYR A 311 13.73 22.57 -4.99
CA TYR A 311 12.83 22.46 -6.14
C TYR A 311 12.51 21.01 -6.48
N SER A 312 13.45 20.10 -6.18
CA SER A 312 13.23 18.65 -6.19
C SER A 312 11.99 18.25 -5.37
N SER A 313 11.87 18.71 -4.11
CA SER A 313 10.70 18.41 -3.27
C SER A 313 9.38 18.95 -3.85
N VAL A 314 9.43 20.14 -4.46
CA VAL A 314 8.25 20.73 -5.12
C VAL A 314 7.81 19.90 -6.33
N ILE A 315 8.74 19.47 -7.20
CA ILE A 315 8.42 18.59 -8.33
C ILE A 315 7.82 17.27 -7.83
N TYR A 316 8.43 16.63 -6.83
CA TYR A 316 7.91 15.40 -6.24
C TYR A 316 6.48 15.59 -5.73
N ASN A 317 6.21 16.68 -5.01
CA ASN A 317 4.87 16.98 -4.51
C ASN A 317 3.86 17.23 -5.63
N ILE A 318 4.23 17.95 -6.70
CA ILE A 318 3.37 18.14 -7.88
C ILE A 318 3.05 16.80 -8.55
N ARG A 319 4.06 15.93 -8.69
CA ARG A 319 3.91 14.60 -9.27
C ARG A 319 2.98 13.72 -8.43
N HIS A 320 3.16 13.69 -7.11
CA HIS A 320 2.28 12.96 -6.19
C HIS A 320 0.86 13.52 -6.18
N LEU A 321 0.70 14.84 -6.26
CA LEU A 321 -0.61 15.47 -6.36
C LEU A 321 -1.32 15.11 -7.68
N THR A 322 -0.58 15.09 -8.79
CA THR A 322 -1.12 14.68 -10.09
C THR A 322 -1.49 13.20 -10.07
N ALA A 323 -0.69 12.34 -9.44
CA ALA A 323 -1.02 10.93 -9.25
C ALA A 323 -2.26 10.74 -8.39
N PHE A 324 -2.41 11.50 -7.29
CA PHE A 324 -3.62 11.50 -6.47
C PHE A 324 -4.87 11.86 -7.27
N PHE A 325 -4.86 12.97 -8.02
CA PHE A 325 -6.00 13.33 -8.86
C PHE A 325 -6.28 12.29 -9.96
N THR A 326 -5.21 11.67 -10.49
CA THR A 326 -5.34 10.56 -11.45
C THR A 326 -6.01 9.35 -10.81
N CYS A 327 -5.66 8.99 -9.57
CA CYS A 327 -6.35 7.96 -8.79
C CYS A 327 -7.83 8.29 -8.64
N VAL A 328 -8.16 9.50 -8.20
CA VAL A 328 -9.55 9.94 -8.01
C VAL A 328 -10.36 9.79 -9.31
N LEU A 329 -9.81 10.22 -10.45
CA LEU A 329 -10.46 10.08 -11.76
C LEU A 329 -10.68 8.61 -12.14
N LEU A 330 -9.67 7.76 -11.99
CA LEU A 330 -9.76 6.35 -12.36
C LEU A 330 -10.73 5.58 -11.47
N TRP A 331 -10.65 5.76 -10.15
CA TRP A 331 -11.56 5.13 -9.20
C TRP A 331 -13.00 5.56 -9.46
N ARG A 332 -13.25 6.87 -9.55
CA ARG A 332 -14.57 7.42 -9.84
C ARG A 332 -15.14 6.89 -11.16
N GLY A 333 -14.31 6.84 -12.21
CA GLY A 333 -14.72 6.33 -13.51
C GLY A 333 -15.22 4.89 -13.44
N PHE A 334 -14.50 3.99 -12.79
CA PHE A 334 -14.95 2.62 -12.62
C PHE A 334 -16.13 2.46 -11.66
N TRP A 335 -16.19 3.25 -10.58
CA TRP A 335 -17.31 3.24 -9.64
C TRP A 335 -18.62 3.60 -10.35
N LEU A 336 -18.61 4.67 -11.15
CA LEU A 336 -19.78 5.06 -11.95
C LEU A 336 -20.18 4.00 -12.97
N LEU A 337 -19.23 3.34 -13.64
CA LEU A 337 -19.54 2.23 -14.54
C LEU A 337 -20.16 1.05 -13.79
N PHE A 338 -19.62 0.70 -12.63
CA PHE A 338 -20.16 -0.36 -11.79
C PHE A 338 -21.60 -0.03 -11.37
N ASP A 339 -21.84 1.17 -10.85
CA ASP A 339 -23.17 1.56 -10.37
C ASP A 339 -24.19 1.64 -11.51
N THR A 340 -23.77 2.08 -12.70
CA THR A 340 -24.65 2.20 -13.87
C THR A 340 -25.02 0.84 -14.46
N TYR A 341 -24.04 -0.06 -14.60
CA TYR A 341 -24.21 -1.29 -15.40
C TYR A 341 -24.21 -2.60 -14.60
N ILE A 342 -23.50 -2.65 -13.48
CA ILE A 342 -23.31 -3.89 -12.69
C ILE A 342 -24.30 -3.93 -11.53
N ALA A 343 -24.44 -2.82 -10.79
CA ALA A 343 -25.36 -2.72 -9.65
C ALA A 343 -26.85 -2.74 -10.07
N THR A 344 -27.15 -2.52 -11.35
CA THR A 344 -28.50 -2.57 -11.91
C THR A 344 -28.90 -3.96 -12.42
N MET A 345 -28.02 -4.96 -12.33
CA MET A 345 -28.32 -6.33 -12.71
C MET A 345 -29.44 -6.92 -11.83
N THR A 346 -30.25 -7.82 -12.41
CA THR A 346 -31.40 -8.45 -11.72
C THR A 346 -31.04 -9.09 -10.38
N LEU A 347 -29.85 -9.69 -10.27
CA LEU A 347 -29.39 -10.31 -9.03
C LEU A 347 -29.05 -9.28 -7.95
N ALA A 348 -28.44 -8.16 -8.32
CA ALA A 348 -28.14 -7.05 -7.42
C ALA A 348 -29.42 -6.43 -6.86
N LEU A 349 -30.46 -6.29 -7.69
CA LEU A 349 -31.75 -5.73 -7.27
C LEU A 349 -32.56 -6.70 -6.38
N LYS A 350 -32.56 -8.01 -6.68
CA LYS A 350 -33.34 -9.00 -5.92
C LYS A 350 -32.69 -9.42 -4.61
N SER A 351 -31.36 -9.52 -4.58
CA SER A 351 -30.60 -10.00 -3.43
C SER A 351 -29.27 -9.23 -3.31
N PRO A 352 -29.31 -7.94 -2.91
CA PRO A 352 -28.14 -7.07 -2.91
C PRO A 352 -27.01 -7.59 -2.03
N TYR A 353 -27.32 -8.05 -0.81
CA TYR A 353 -26.31 -8.61 0.10
C TYR A 353 -25.55 -9.79 -0.51
N LEU A 354 -26.27 -10.75 -1.09
CA LEU A 354 -25.67 -11.93 -1.71
C LEU A 354 -24.82 -11.53 -2.92
N PHE A 355 -25.33 -10.63 -3.76
CA PHE A 355 -24.63 -10.15 -4.94
C PHE A 355 -23.27 -9.52 -4.59
N TYR A 356 -23.26 -8.57 -3.66
CA TYR A 356 -22.03 -7.87 -3.27
C TYR A 356 -21.03 -8.80 -2.57
N ILE A 357 -21.51 -9.72 -1.72
CA ILE A 357 -20.66 -10.74 -1.11
C ILE A 357 -19.97 -11.60 -2.20
N ILE A 358 -20.73 -12.07 -3.19
CA ILE A 358 -20.18 -12.86 -4.30
C ILE A 358 -19.12 -12.05 -5.07
N CYS A 359 -19.39 -10.78 -5.40
CA CYS A 359 -18.44 -9.91 -6.09
C CYS A 359 -17.14 -9.72 -5.30
N MET A 360 -17.24 -9.45 -3.99
CA MET A 360 -16.07 -9.34 -3.11
C MET A 360 -15.25 -10.63 -3.10
N PHE A 361 -15.89 -11.78 -2.87
CA PHE A 361 -15.17 -13.06 -2.80
C PHE A 361 -14.55 -13.47 -4.13
N ILE A 362 -15.24 -13.26 -5.25
CA ILE A 362 -14.68 -13.55 -6.60
C ILE A 362 -13.46 -12.67 -6.85
N SER A 363 -13.57 -11.36 -6.62
CA SER A 363 -12.44 -10.46 -6.81
C SER A 363 -11.26 -10.83 -5.91
N PHE A 364 -11.51 -11.02 -4.61
CA PHE A 364 -10.48 -11.40 -3.64
C PHE A 364 -9.80 -12.72 -4.02
N PHE A 365 -10.58 -13.72 -4.43
CA PHE A 365 -10.06 -15.01 -4.86
C PHE A 365 -9.16 -14.89 -6.09
N ILE A 366 -9.58 -14.14 -7.11
CA ILE A 366 -8.77 -13.92 -8.31
C ILE A 366 -7.48 -13.16 -7.95
N LEU A 367 -7.57 -12.10 -7.13
CA LEU A 367 -6.39 -11.34 -6.68
C LEU A 367 -5.44 -12.21 -5.83
N SER A 368 -5.98 -13.10 -5.01
CA SER A 368 -5.19 -14.09 -4.25
C SER A 368 -4.45 -15.07 -5.17
N LEU A 369 -5.10 -15.52 -6.25
CA LEU A 369 -4.47 -16.36 -7.27
C LEU A 369 -3.36 -15.61 -8.02
N LEU A 370 -3.56 -14.31 -8.26
CA LEU A 370 -2.55 -13.43 -8.87
C LEU A 370 -1.45 -13.01 -7.87
N LYS A 371 -1.60 -13.36 -6.58
CA LYS A 371 -0.73 -12.97 -5.46
C LYS A 371 -0.61 -11.45 -5.30
N THR A 372 -1.71 -10.74 -5.52
CA THR A 372 -1.80 -9.28 -5.41
C THR A 372 -2.97 -8.85 -4.52
N ALA A 373 -3.52 -9.75 -3.70
CA ALA A 373 -4.64 -9.43 -2.81
C ALA A 373 -4.29 -8.33 -1.80
N SER A 374 -3.03 -8.27 -1.37
CA SER A 374 -2.49 -7.19 -0.53
C SER A 374 -2.68 -5.81 -1.15
N SER A 375 -2.70 -5.68 -2.49
CA SER A 375 -2.95 -4.40 -3.16
C SER A 375 -4.30 -3.76 -2.79
N ILE A 376 -5.26 -4.55 -2.28
CA ILE A 376 -6.56 -4.06 -1.81
C ILE A 376 -6.39 -3.14 -0.58
N ASN A 377 -5.38 -3.38 0.24
CA ASN A 377 -5.17 -2.67 1.50
C ASN A 377 -4.52 -1.30 1.27
N GLY A 378 -5.33 -0.28 0.97
CA GLY A 378 -4.99 1.15 1.15
C GLY A 378 -3.66 1.65 0.54
N PRO A 379 -3.24 2.88 0.88
CA PRO A 379 -1.98 3.44 0.39
C PRO A 379 -0.79 2.75 1.08
N MET A 380 -0.02 1.98 0.31
CA MET A 380 1.20 1.31 0.76
C MET A 380 2.45 2.11 0.40
N SER A 381 2.51 3.38 0.84
CA SER A 381 3.55 4.34 0.46
C SER A 381 4.98 3.95 0.85
N HIS A 382 5.15 2.89 1.64
CA HIS A 382 6.44 2.43 2.15
C HIS A 382 7.04 1.22 1.41
N MET A 383 6.43 0.76 0.31
CA MET A 383 7.02 -0.31 -0.49
C MET A 383 8.20 0.21 -1.32
N ARG A 384 9.28 -0.58 -1.40
CA ARG A 384 10.41 -0.30 -2.29
C ARG A 384 10.36 -1.21 -3.50
N ASP A 385 10.59 -0.64 -4.68
CA ASP A 385 10.88 -1.44 -5.85
C ASP A 385 12.34 -1.91 -5.82
N GLN A 386 12.55 -3.17 -5.46
CA GLN A 386 13.87 -3.80 -5.41
C GLN A 386 14.63 -3.77 -6.76
N TYR A 387 13.94 -3.50 -7.87
CA TYR A 387 14.52 -3.49 -9.22
C TYR A 387 14.69 -2.09 -9.80
N ASP A 388 14.35 -1.04 -9.04
CA ASP A 388 14.41 0.37 -9.45
C ASP A 388 13.76 0.64 -10.83
N LEU A 389 12.70 -0.10 -11.18
CA LEU A 389 11.93 0.15 -12.40
C LEU A 389 10.97 1.31 -12.17
N PHE A 390 10.34 1.32 -11.01
CA PHE A 390 9.35 2.31 -10.61
C PHE A 390 9.71 2.84 -9.21
N PRO A 391 10.65 3.82 -9.14
CA PRO A 391 11.22 4.29 -7.87
C PRO A 391 10.22 5.05 -6.98
N ASP A 392 9.19 5.67 -7.57
CA ASP A 392 8.22 6.47 -6.82
C ASP A 392 6.94 5.68 -6.50
N TYR A 393 6.47 4.88 -7.45
CA TYR A 393 5.28 4.04 -7.28
C TYR A 393 5.66 2.59 -7.56
N PRO A 394 6.07 1.83 -6.53
CA PRO A 394 6.62 0.50 -6.68
C PRO A 394 5.59 -0.40 -7.35
N ASN A 395 5.98 -0.93 -8.49
CA ASN A 395 5.11 -1.73 -9.34
C ASN A 395 6.00 -2.77 -10.03
N SER A 396 6.50 -3.75 -9.28
CA SER A 396 7.40 -4.78 -9.83
C SER A 396 6.89 -6.20 -9.65
N TYR A 397 5.56 -6.36 -9.54
CA TYR A 397 4.93 -7.66 -9.33
C TYR A 397 5.31 -8.67 -10.44
N LEU A 398 5.39 -8.28 -11.72
CA LEU A 398 5.79 -9.21 -12.80
C LEU A 398 7.22 -9.72 -12.62
N VAL A 399 8.12 -8.84 -12.17
CA VAL A 399 9.52 -9.17 -11.96
C VAL A 399 9.67 -10.12 -10.79
N GLN A 400 8.98 -9.84 -9.68
CA GLN A 400 8.96 -10.72 -8.52
C GLN A 400 8.34 -12.09 -8.84
N TRP A 401 7.21 -12.10 -9.56
CA TRP A 401 6.55 -13.32 -10.00
C TRP A 401 7.45 -14.18 -10.90
N TYR A 402 8.14 -13.55 -11.85
CA TYR A 402 9.10 -14.23 -12.73
C TYR A 402 10.27 -14.86 -11.94
N ASN A 403 10.85 -14.11 -10.99
CA ASN A 403 11.97 -14.60 -10.18
C ASN A 403 11.57 -15.78 -9.27
N GLN A 404 10.33 -15.81 -8.80
CA GLN A 404 9.79 -16.94 -8.04
C GLN A 404 9.62 -18.20 -8.89
N MET A 405 9.14 -18.07 -10.12
CA MET A 405 9.02 -19.22 -11.04
C MET A 405 10.39 -19.82 -11.34
N LYS A 406 11.39 -18.97 -11.59
CA LYS A 406 12.74 -19.44 -11.86
C LYS A 406 13.34 -20.19 -10.67
N THR A 407 13.16 -19.69 -9.45
CA THR A 407 13.66 -20.36 -8.24
C THR A 407 12.96 -21.69 -7.96
N SER A 408 11.67 -21.85 -8.29
CA SER A 408 11.01 -23.17 -8.22
C SER A 408 11.54 -24.17 -9.25
N ASP A 409 11.83 -23.72 -10.47
CA ASP A 409 12.37 -24.56 -11.53
C ASP A 409 13.79 -25.03 -11.19
N ASP A 410 14.64 -24.11 -10.71
CA ASP A 410 16.00 -24.44 -10.29
C ASP A 410 16.00 -25.48 -9.14
N ILE A 411 15.12 -25.34 -8.15
CA ILE A 411 14.97 -26.32 -7.05
C ILE A 411 14.50 -27.69 -7.56
N SER A 412 13.54 -27.72 -8.50
CA SER A 412 13.05 -28.98 -9.09
C SER A 412 14.13 -29.67 -9.94
N SER A 413 14.99 -28.90 -10.60
CA SER A 413 16.12 -29.42 -11.39
C SER A 413 17.23 -30.00 -10.50
N ILE A 414 17.47 -29.41 -9.32
CA ILE A 414 18.44 -29.93 -8.33
C ILE A 414 17.88 -31.19 -7.66
N SER A 415 16.59 -31.19 -7.30
CA SER A 415 15.93 -32.37 -6.74
C SER A 415 15.95 -33.55 -7.70
N SER A 416 15.74 -33.33 -9.01
CA SER A 416 15.76 -34.41 -10.01
C SER A 416 17.18 -34.90 -10.36
N LYS A 417 18.21 -34.07 -10.19
CA LYS A 417 19.61 -34.49 -10.30
C LYS A 417 20.08 -35.30 -9.09
N ASN A 418 19.65 -34.96 -7.88
CA ASN A 418 20.03 -35.71 -6.68
C ASN A 418 19.37 -37.09 -6.61
N ILE A 419 18.17 -37.27 -7.18
CA ILE A 419 17.50 -38.59 -7.25
C ILE A 419 18.19 -39.55 -8.24
N LYS A 420 18.98 -39.04 -9.21
CA LYS A 420 19.68 -39.89 -10.19
C LYS A 420 21.07 -40.35 -9.75
N ASN A 421 21.59 -39.89 -8.60
CA ASN A 421 22.97 -40.12 -8.18
C ASN A 421 23.14 -40.95 -6.90
N GLU A 422 22.08 -41.56 -6.35
CA GLU A 422 22.22 -42.56 -5.29
C GLU A 422 22.12 -43.98 -5.89
N PRO A 423 23.25 -44.69 -6.15
CA PRO A 423 23.20 -46.12 -6.24
C PRO A 423 22.92 -46.68 -4.84
N CYS A 424 21.74 -47.26 -4.65
CA CYS A 424 21.40 -48.09 -3.49
C CYS A 424 22.54 -49.06 -3.18
N THR A 425 23.38 -48.72 -2.21
CA THR A 425 24.32 -49.66 -1.59
C THR A 425 23.68 -50.09 -0.28
N VAL A 426 22.83 -51.12 -0.38
CA VAL A 426 22.39 -51.91 0.77
C VAL A 426 23.60 -52.73 1.22
N ALA A 427 24.35 -52.23 2.20
CA ALA A 427 25.32 -53.02 2.92
C ALA A 427 24.58 -53.72 4.06
N LEU A 428 24.35 -55.02 3.88
CA LEU A 428 24.06 -55.98 4.95
C LEU A 428 25.33 -56.16 5.79
N LEU A 429 25.27 -55.80 7.07
CA LEU A 429 25.96 -56.44 8.18
C LEU A 429 25.26 -56.11 9.49
#